data_AF-A0A285QYJ9-F1
#
_entry.id   AF-A0A285QYJ9-F1
#
_cell.length_a   1.000
_cell.length_b   1.000
_cell.length_c   1.000
_cell.angle_alpha   90.00
_cell.angle_beta   90.00
_cell.angle_gamma   90.00
#
_symmetry.space_group_name_H-M   'P 1'
#
loop_
_entity.id
_entity.type
_entity.pdbx_description
1 polymer ?
#
loop_
_entity_poly.entity_id
_entity_poly.type
_entity_poly.pdbx_seq_one_letter_code
_entity_poly.pdbx_strand_id
1 'polypeptide(L)' 'MDGEDLVAAVRRAARVHADSWEALVPDRFTIDLTREAEEEAAFAEMAAAKRRLRDHICDTYGVSIRELANLAMV' A
#
# COMPACT_ATOMS: atom_id res chain seq x y z
N MET A 1 -3.15 5.46 -17.34
CA MET A 1 -2.02 5.06 -16.50
C MET A 1 -1.74 3.62 -16.88
N ASP A 2 -0.51 3.31 -17.27
CA ASP A 2 -0.15 1.92 -17.56
C ASP A 2 0.04 1.14 -16.25
N GLY A 3 0.20 -0.18 -16.36
CA GLY A 3 0.39 -1.03 -15.19
C GLY A 3 1.70 -0.76 -14.44
N GLU A 4 2.75 -0.31 -15.14
CA GLU A 4 4.07 -0.05 -14.55
C GLU A 4 4.03 1.19 -13.65
N ASP A 5 3.35 2.24 -14.08
CA ASP A 5 3.07 3.44 -13.31
C ASP A 5 2.32 3.14 -12.02
N LEU A 6 1.30 2.26 -12.09
CA LEU A 6 0.52 1.84 -10.93
C LEU A 6 1.37 1.05 -9.94
N VAL A 7 2.22 0.13 -10.42
CA VAL A 7 3.18 -0.60 -9.59
C VAL A 7 4.17 0.37 -8.94
N ALA A 8 4.71 1.34 -9.70
CA ALA A 8 5.61 2.36 -9.18
C ALA A 8 4.93 3.22 -8.10
N ALA A 9 3.66 3.57 -8.28
CA ALA A 9 2.88 4.29 -7.28
C ALA A 9 2.70 3.49 -5.98
N VAL A 10 2.38 2.19 -6.07
CA VAL A 10 2.29 1.31 -4.90
C VAL A 10 3.63 1.23 -4.17
N ARG A 11 4.73 1.06 -4.90
CA ARG A 11 6.09 0.99 -4.30
C ARG A 11 6.47 2.28 -3.57
N ARG A 12 6.16 3.44 -4.15
CA ARG A 12 6.39 4.74 -3.51
C ARG A 12 5.56 4.88 -2.23
N ALA A 13 4.26 4.63 -2.30
CA ALA A 13 3.40 4.75 -1.13
C ALA A 13 3.77 3.75 -0.02
N ALA A 14 4.18 2.54 -0.39
CA ALA A 14 4.68 1.54 0.57
C ALA A 14 5.99 1.98 1.25
N ARG A 15 6.89 2.67 0.52
CA ARG A 15 8.10 3.25 1.12
C ARG A 15 7.74 4.32 2.13
N VAL A 16 6.87 5.26 1.75
CA VAL A 16 6.43 6.34 2.65
C VAL A 16 5.76 5.78 3.90
N HIS A 17 4.90 4.77 3.77
CA HIS A 17 4.28 4.10 4.91
C HIS A 17 5.29 3.41 5.83
N ALA A 18 6.30 2.74 5.26
CA ALA A 18 7.38 2.13 6.04
C ALA A 18 8.18 3.20 6.81
N ASP A 19 8.55 4.30 6.15
CA ASP A 19 9.30 5.39 6.77
C ASP A 19 8.46 6.09 7.88
N SER A 20 7.15 6.27 7.67
CA SER A 20 6.25 6.82 8.70
C SER A 20 6.07 5.88 9.88
N TRP A 21 6.10 4.56 9.64
CA TRP A 21 6.07 3.57 10.70
C TRP A 21 7.34 3.59 11.55
N GLU A 22 8.51 3.72 10.92
CA GLU A 22 9.79 3.90 11.62
C GLU A 22 9.83 5.21 12.42
N ALA A 23 9.14 6.27 11.97
CA ALA A 23 8.98 7.50 12.74
C ALA A 23 8.02 7.35 13.93
N LEU A 24 6.91 6.62 13.78
CA LEU A 24 5.95 6.33 14.84
C LEU A 24 6.53 5.40 15.90
N VAL A 25 7.29 4.38 15.49
CA VAL A 25 7.90 3.37 16.36
C VAL A 25 9.41 3.33 16.12
N PRO A 26 10.15 4.35 16.62
CA PRO A 26 11.59 4.46 16.37
C PRO A 26 12.40 3.34 17.02
N ASP A 27 11.88 2.75 18.10
CA ASP A 27 12.47 1.61 18.78
C ASP A 27 11.39 0.71 19.42
N ARG A 28 11.81 -0.41 20.04
CA ARG A 28 10.91 -1.44 20.58
C ARG A 28 10.12 -1.02 21.82
N PHE A 29 10.47 0.09 22.45
CA PHE A 29 9.93 0.56 23.72
C PHE A 29 9.25 1.93 23.61
N THR A 30 9.40 2.62 22.48
CA THR A 30 8.92 3.98 22.27
C THR A 30 7.88 4.03 21.16
N ILE A 31 6.76 4.71 21.42
CA ILE A 31 5.76 5.08 20.41
C ILE A 31 5.62 6.61 20.45
N ASP A 32 5.91 7.28 19.33
CA ASP A 32 5.72 8.72 19.17
C ASP A 32 4.32 9.03 18.64
N LEU A 33 3.35 9.18 19.55
CA LEU A 33 1.96 9.47 19.19
C LEU A 33 1.77 10.82 18.47
N THR A 34 2.77 11.71 18.45
CA THR A 34 2.69 12.93 17.63
C THR A 34 2.73 12.63 16.13
N ARG A 35 3.21 11.44 15.75
CA ARG A 35 3.33 10.94 14.37
C ARG A 35 2.17 10.03 13.95
N GLU A 36 1.23 9.73 14.84
CA GLU A 36 0.12 8.81 14.57
C GLU A 36 -0.70 9.23 13.34
N ALA A 37 -1.07 10.52 13.26
CA ALA A 37 -1.83 11.03 12.12
C ALA A 37 -1.05 10.98 10.79
N GLU A 38 0.29 11.10 10.83
CA GLU A 38 1.13 11.00 9.64
C GLU A 38 1.21 9.55 9.15
N GLU A 39 1.37 8.59 10.06
CA GLU A 39 1.36 7.15 9.74
C GLU A 39 0.00 6.71 9.21
N GLU A 40 -1.10 7.13 9.82
CA GLU A 40 -2.45 6.79 9.36
C GLU A 40 -2.72 7.32 7.95
N ALA A 41 -2.29 8.55 7.65
CA ALA A 41 -2.39 9.12 6.31
C ALA A 41 -1.55 8.34 5.28
N ALA A 42 -0.32 7.98 5.63
CA ALA A 42 0.56 7.19 4.77
C ALA A 42 0.01 5.77 4.52
N PHE A 43 -0.56 5.13 5.55
CA PHE A 43 -1.23 3.84 5.43
C PHE A 43 -2.45 3.94 4.49
N ALA A 44 -3.29 4.95 4.67
CA ALA A 44 -4.47 5.17 3.84
C ALA A 44 -4.09 5.39 2.37
N GLU A 45 -3.03 6.15 2.09
CA GLU A 45 -2.51 6.37 0.74
C GLU A 45 -1.98 5.06 0.12
N MET A 46 -1.17 4.28 0.85
CA MET A 46 -0.70 2.97 0.40
C MET A 46 -1.87 2.03 0.09
N ALA A 47 -2.86 1.97 0.97
CA ALA A 47 -4.05 1.13 0.77
C ALA A 47 -4.84 1.55 -0.49
N ALA A 48 -5.00 2.86 -0.71
CA ALA A 48 -5.64 3.39 -1.90
C ALA A 48 -4.86 3.06 -3.18
N ALA A 49 -3.53 3.18 -3.17
CA ALA A 49 -2.69 2.81 -4.30
C ALA A 49 -2.79 1.30 -4.62
N LYS A 50 -2.73 0.43 -3.61
CA LYS A 50 -2.91 -1.02 -3.77
C LYS A 50 -4.28 -1.36 -4.35
N ARG A 51 -5.32 -0.69 -3.87
CA ARG A 51 -6.68 -0.83 -4.42
C ARG A 51 -6.74 -0.46 -5.90
N ARG A 52 -6.16 0.68 -6.31
CA ARG A 52 -6.14 1.08 -7.74
C ARG A 52 -5.43 0.07 -8.63
N LEU A 53 -4.29 -0.47 -8.18
CA LEU A 53 -3.58 -1.52 -8.93
C LEU A 53 -4.42 -2.79 -9.05
N ARG A 54 -5.03 -3.24 -7.95
CA ARG A 54 -5.91 -4.41 -7.95
C ARG A 54 -7.09 -4.22 -8.91
N ASP A 55 -7.78 -3.08 -8.80
CA ASP A 55 -8.94 -2.78 -9.64
C ASP A 55 -8.52 -2.76 -11.13
N HIS A 56 -7.38 -2.15 -11.45
CA HIS A 56 -6.81 -2.18 -12.81
C HIS A 56 -6.52 -3.60 -13.32
N ILE A 57 -5.93 -4.48 -12.50
CA ILE A 57 -5.65 -5.87 -12.89
C ILE A 57 -6.96 -6.62 -13.17
N CYS A 58 -7.94 -6.50 -12.28
CA CYS A 58 -9.25 -7.12 -12.46
C CYS A 58 -9.91 -6.66 -13.77
N ASP A 59 -9.92 -5.35 -14.03
CA ASP A 59 -10.51 -4.77 -15.24
C ASP A 59 -9.75 -5.17 -16.51
N THR A 60 -8.42 -5.21 -16.45
CA THR A 60 -7.56 -5.50 -17.61
C THR A 60 -7.63 -6.97 -18.03
N TYR A 61 -7.67 -7.88 -17.05
CA TYR A 61 -7.63 -9.32 -17.31
C TYR A 61 -9.01 -10.00 -17.18
N GLY A 62 -10.06 -9.25 -16.84
CA GLY A 62 -11.41 -9.78 -16.67
C GLY A 62 -11.53 -10.79 -15.53
N VAL A 63 -10.69 -10.68 -14.51
CA VAL A 63 -10.66 -11.59 -13.35
C VAL A 63 -11.32 -10.93 -12.14
N SER A 64 -11.96 -11.73 -11.30
CA SER A 64 -12.48 -11.28 -10.02
C SER A 64 -11.37 -11.10 -8.99
N ILE A 65 -11.65 -10.32 -7.94
CA ILE A 65 -10.74 -10.15 -6.79
C ILE A 65 -10.40 -11.50 -6.15
N ARG A 66 -11.34 -12.45 -6.12
CA ARG A 66 -11.10 -13.80 -5.58
C ARG A 66 -10.10 -14.59 -6.43
N GLU A 67 -10.25 -14.55 -7.74
CA GLU A 67 -9.32 -15.22 -8.66
C GLU A 67 -7.93 -14.61 -8.58
N LEU A 68 -7.84 -13.27 -8.55
CA LEU A 68 -6.58 -12.57 -8.35
C LEU A 68 -5.91 -12.94 -7.02
N ALA A 69 -6.66 -13.01 -5.93
CA ALA A 69 -6.11 -13.41 -4.63
C ALA A 69 -5.57 -14.85 -4.64
N ASN A 70 -6.24 -15.77 -5.36
CA ASN A 70 -5.78 -17.15 -5.50
C ASN A 70 -4.47 -17.24 -6.30
N LEU A 71 -4.32 -16.42 -7.36
CA LEU A 71 -3.09 -16.34 -8.16
C LEU A 71 -1.91 -15.80 -7.36
N ALA A 72 -2.15 -14.88 -6.43
CA ALA A 72 -1.09 -14.25 -5.63
C ALA A 72 -0.55 -15.14 -4.49
N MET A 73 -1.16 -16.30 -4.22
CA MET A 73 -0.70 -17.26 -3.21
C MET A 73 0.25 -18.34 -3.76
N VAL A 74 0.46 -18.38 -5.08
CA VAL A 74 1.34 -19.33 -5.77
C VAL A 74 2.74 -18.72 -5.91
#